data_AF-A0AAV3T464-F1
#
_entry.id   AF-A0AAV3T464-F1
#
_cell.length_a   1.000
_cell.length_b   1.000
_cell.length_c   1.000
_cell.angle_alpha   90.00
_cell.angle_beta   90.00
_cell.angle_gamma   90.00
#
_symmetry.space_group_name_H-M   'P 1'
#
loop_
_entity.id
_entity.type
_entity.pdbx_description
1 polymer ?
#
loop_
_entity_poly.entity_id
_entity_poly.type
_entity_poly.pdbx_seq_one_letter_code
_entity_poly.pdbx_strand_id
1 'polypeptide(L)'
;MKRRTLMTAAAGTATAALAGCLGDATAPGSENGDSGEDGDWTSDSIRDHFGGEPTRPECERESETVTVNRGDETEQRETAETIPYPDPPSSFDDEAVLDYVESFEAAYVRHDAICESSDAILEVAYSVENSEALDLDGEATAVYLYYAGGASSGVTEDGIEWAADLGFRGVVYGVDETGTARAQVPDEQGADPRGLVEQLPELLDDGKLVATFE
;
A
#
# COMPACT_ATOMS: atom_id res chain seq x y z
N MET A 1 -46.56 -13.25 27.44
CA MET A 1 -47.32 -12.07 27.91
C MET A 1 -46.34 -10.94 28.25
N LYS A 2 -46.75 -9.70 27.96
CA LYS A 2 -46.12 -8.39 28.26
C LYS A 2 -45.17 -7.82 27.20
N ARG A 3 -45.79 -6.89 26.46
CA ARG A 3 -45.26 -5.84 25.57
C ARG A 3 -44.34 -4.88 26.33
N ARG A 4 -43.45 -4.18 25.60
CA ARG A 4 -43.38 -2.71 25.63
C ARG A 4 -42.52 -2.12 24.49
N THR A 5 -43.21 -1.30 23.71
CA THR A 5 -42.75 -0.29 22.75
C THR A 5 -42.11 0.89 23.48
N LEU A 6 -41.04 1.48 22.94
CA LEU A 6 -40.71 2.89 23.14
C LEU A 6 -40.20 3.49 21.82
N MET A 7 -41.01 4.39 21.26
CA MET A 7 -40.60 5.40 20.28
C MET A 7 -39.87 6.52 21.03
N THR A 8 -38.86 7.12 20.42
CA THR A 8 -38.48 8.51 20.74
C THR A 8 -38.02 9.18 19.45
N ALA A 9 -38.81 10.15 19.01
CA ALA A 9 -38.48 11.12 17.98
C ALA A 9 -37.72 12.29 18.63
N ALA A 10 -36.72 12.83 17.94
CA ALA A 10 -36.20 14.16 18.20
C ALA A 10 -36.01 14.88 16.86
N ALA A 11 -36.87 15.87 16.65
CA ALA A 11 -36.68 16.91 15.65
C ALA A 11 -35.72 17.96 16.20
N GLY A 12 -34.83 18.49 15.35
CA GLY A 12 -33.95 19.60 15.68
C GLY A 12 -33.50 20.32 14.42
N THR A 13 -34.28 21.32 14.00
CA THR A 13 -33.89 22.32 13.00
C THR A 13 -32.85 23.27 13.58
N ALA A 14 -31.77 23.55 12.83
CA ALA A 14 -31.00 24.78 13.00
C ALA A 14 -30.54 25.31 11.64
N THR A 15 -31.23 26.35 11.19
CA THR A 15 -30.85 27.22 10.08
C THR A 15 -29.85 28.24 10.59
N ALA A 16 -28.67 28.35 9.99
CA ALA A 16 -27.81 29.52 10.13
C ALA A 16 -27.14 29.82 8.79
N ALA A 17 -27.68 30.83 8.12
CA ALA A 17 -27.03 31.49 7.00
C ALA A 17 -25.95 32.44 7.55
N LEU A 18 -24.73 32.37 7.02
CA LEU A 18 -23.75 33.43 7.14
C LEU A 18 -23.42 33.93 5.74
N ALA A 19 -23.77 35.19 5.53
CA ALA A 19 -23.47 35.99 4.36
C ALA A 19 -22.08 36.62 4.51
N GLY A 20 -21.35 36.67 3.39
CA GLY A 20 -20.57 37.83 2.94
C GLY A 20 -19.31 38.20 3.70
N CYS A 21 -18.16 37.99 3.06
CA CYS A 21 -17.13 39.01 2.99
C CYS A 21 -16.42 38.94 1.64
N LEU A 22 -16.77 39.86 0.74
CA LEU A 22 -15.91 40.24 -0.38
C LEU A 22 -14.72 41.01 0.22
N GLY A 23 -13.55 40.40 0.18
CA GLY A 23 -12.28 41.04 0.47
C GLY A 23 -11.42 41.03 -0.78
N ASP A 24 -11.44 42.15 -1.51
CA ASP A 24 -10.45 42.49 -2.53
C ASP A 24 -9.10 42.72 -1.84
N ALA A 25 -8.16 41.82 -2.07
CA ALA A 25 -6.77 41.95 -1.64
C ALA A 25 -5.88 41.69 -2.85
N THR A 26 -5.59 42.77 -3.57
CA THR A 26 -4.52 42.81 -4.56
C THR A 26 -3.18 42.56 -3.85
N ALA A 27 -2.61 41.37 -4.04
CA ALA A 27 -1.22 41.07 -3.67
C ALA A 27 -0.30 41.29 -4.89
N PRO A 28 0.87 41.95 -4.72
CA PRO A 28 1.81 42.19 -5.80
C PRO A 28 2.73 40.98 -6.03
N GLY A 29 3.02 40.69 -7.29
CA GLY A 29 4.28 40.11 -7.77
C GLY A 29 4.79 38.83 -7.10
N SER A 30 4.58 37.70 -7.77
CA SER A 30 5.61 36.65 -7.88
C SER A 30 5.54 36.05 -9.27
N GLU A 31 6.30 36.65 -10.18
CA GLU A 31 6.92 35.91 -11.26
C GLU A 31 7.99 35.03 -10.61
N ASN A 32 7.76 33.72 -10.50
CA ASN A 32 8.79 32.68 -10.32
C ASN A 32 8.16 31.27 -10.29
N GLY A 33 8.53 30.43 -11.28
CA GLY A 33 8.28 28.99 -11.43
C GLY A 33 6.86 28.68 -11.90
N ASP A 34 6.55 28.25 -13.12
CA ASP A 34 7.23 27.29 -14.01
C ASP A 34 7.72 26.03 -13.28
N SER A 35 6.75 25.19 -12.93
CA SER A 35 6.87 23.73 -12.80
C SER A 35 5.55 23.21 -12.24
N GLY A 36 4.66 22.86 -13.15
CA GLY A 36 3.37 22.23 -12.91
C GLY A 36 2.90 21.67 -14.23
N GLU A 37 3.78 20.90 -14.88
CA GLU A 37 3.32 19.90 -15.83
C GLU A 37 2.55 18.90 -14.97
N ASP A 38 1.22 18.99 -15.02
CA ASP A 38 0.33 17.94 -14.57
C ASP A 38 0.89 16.64 -15.17
N GLY A 39 1.35 15.71 -14.32
CA GLY A 39 2.10 14.52 -14.72
C GLY A 39 1.34 13.73 -15.76
N ASP A 40 1.74 13.88 -17.02
CA ASP A 40 1.11 13.20 -18.13
C ASP A 40 1.71 11.79 -18.24
N TRP A 41 1.22 10.89 -17.39
CA TRP A 41 1.51 9.45 -17.43
C TRP A 41 1.17 8.79 -18.78
N THR A 42 0.52 9.52 -19.70
CA THR A 42 0.13 8.96 -21.00
C THR A 42 1.28 8.89 -22.01
N SER A 43 2.46 9.47 -21.71
CA SER A 43 3.55 9.57 -22.70
C SER A 43 4.92 9.05 -22.27
N ASP A 44 5.22 8.96 -20.97
CA ASP A 44 6.49 8.45 -20.45
C ASP A 44 6.31 7.04 -19.88
N SER A 45 7.29 6.16 -20.10
CA SER A 45 7.31 4.85 -19.46
C SER A 45 7.46 4.98 -17.95
N ILE A 46 6.98 3.99 -17.18
CA ILE A 46 7.11 3.98 -15.72
C ILE A 46 8.57 4.13 -15.32
N ARG A 47 9.49 3.43 -15.99
CA ARG A 47 10.91 3.55 -15.69
C ARG A 47 11.43 4.97 -15.93
N ASP A 48 11.05 5.60 -17.03
CA ASP A 48 11.50 6.95 -17.38
C ASP A 48 10.94 8.01 -16.42
N HIS A 49 9.70 7.84 -15.98
CA HIS A 49 9.04 8.74 -15.04
C HIS A 49 9.83 8.92 -13.73
N PHE A 50 10.35 7.83 -13.14
CA PHE A 50 11.10 7.91 -11.88
C PHE A 50 12.60 8.20 -12.06
N GLY A 51 13.16 7.99 -13.25
CA GLY A 51 14.55 8.35 -13.59
C GLY A 51 15.65 7.70 -12.72
N GLY A 52 15.37 6.56 -12.07
CA GLY A 52 16.25 5.96 -11.05
C GLY A 52 16.22 4.43 -10.99
N GLU A 53 16.95 3.87 -10.02
CA GLU A 53 16.92 2.43 -9.72
C GLU A 53 15.71 2.09 -8.82
N PRO A 54 15.16 0.85 -8.93
CA PRO A 54 14.12 0.38 -8.02
C PRO A 54 14.48 0.56 -6.54
N THR A 55 13.53 1.08 -5.76
CA THR A 55 13.65 1.21 -4.31
C THR A 55 12.62 0.31 -3.65
N ARG A 56 13.04 -0.92 -3.34
CA ARG A 56 12.28 -1.91 -2.57
C ARG A 56 13.13 -2.47 -1.42
N PRO A 57 12.53 -3.08 -0.38
CA PRO A 57 13.29 -3.80 0.62
C PRO A 57 14.09 -4.94 -0.01
N GLU A 58 15.42 -4.90 0.15
CA GLU A 58 16.34 -5.91 -0.38
C GLU A 58 17.19 -6.48 0.76
N CYS A 59 16.86 -7.69 1.19
CA CYS A 59 17.74 -8.52 1.98
C CYS A 59 17.54 -9.99 1.65
N GLU A 60 18.55 -10.80 1.92
CA GLU A 60 18.44 -12.26 1.89
C GLU A 60 18.62 -12.75 3.32
N ARG A 61 17.52 -13.18 3.93
CA ARG A 61 17.51 -13.80 5.27
C ARG A 61 16.98 -15.22 5.14
N GLU A 62 17.86 -16.19 5.38
CA GLU A 62 17.48 -17.60 5.51
C GLU A 62 16.81 -17.86 6.86
N SER A 63 16.00 -18.92 6.94
CA SER A 63 15.39 -19.35 8.19
C SER A 63 16.46 -19.78 9.20
N GLU A 64 16.30 -19.37 10.45
CA GLU A 64 17.14 -19.77 11.57
C GLU A 64 16.33 -20.31 12.74
N THR A 65 16.93 -21.19 13.53
CA THR A 65 16.30 -21.72 14.74
C THR A 65 16.53 -20.78 15.92
N VAL A 66 15.45 -20.25 16.49
CA VAL A 66 15.47 -19.40 17.69
C VAL A 66 14.82 -20.09 18.88
N THR A 67 15.23 -19.67 20.09
CA THR A 67 14.61 -20.15 21.33
C THR A 67 13.51 -19.20 21.77
N VAL A 68 12.32 -19.74 21.99
CA VAL A 68 11.12 -19.02 22.41
C VAL A 68 10.82 -19.37 23.87
N ASN A 69 10.67 -18.34 24.71
CA ASN A 69 10.30 -18.53 26.12
C ASN A 69 8.78 -18.40 26.28
N ARG A 70 8.12 -19.46 26.77
CA ARG A 70 6.69 -19.46 27.09
C ARG A 70 6.48 -19.86 28.54
N GLY A 71 6.45 -18.86 29.42
CA GLY A 71 6.39 -19.10 30.87
C GLY A 71 7.68 -19.77 31.37
N ASP A 72 7.55 -20.97 31.93
CA ASP A 72 8.69 -21.77 32.41
C ASP A 72 9.24 -22.75 31.35
N GLU A 73 8.66 -22.74 30.13
CA GLU A 73 9.03 -23.63 29.04
C GLU A 73 9.87 -22.89 27.99
N THR A 74 10.82 -23.62 27.39
CA THR A 74 11.61 -23.15 26.25
C THR A 74 11.37 -24.08 25.07
N GLU A 75 11.09 -23.50 23.91
CA GLU A 75 10.83 -24.22 22.65
C GLU A 75 11.74 -23.66 21.55
N GLN A 76 12.14 -24.49 20.59
CA GLN A 76 12.85 -24.05 19.39
C GLN A 76 11.86 -23.85 18.25
N ARG A 77 11.96 -22.73 17.53
CA ARG A 77 11.17 -22.45 16.32
C ARG A 77 12.02 -21.91 15.20
N GLU A 78 11.57 -22.14 13.98
CA GLU A 78 12.16 -21.59 12.77
C GLU A 78 11.60 -20.20 12.49
N THR A 79 12.47 -19.26 12.11
CA THR A 79 12.08 -17.93 11.67
C THR A 79 11.59 -17.95 10.23
N ALA A 80 10.80 -16.94 9.87
CA ALA A 80 10.44 -16.68 8.49
C ALA A 80 11.69 -16.23 7.70
N GLU A 81 11.86 -16.82 6.52
CA GLU A 81 12.89 -16.42 5.55
C GLU A 81 12.34 -15.45 4.50
N THR A 82 13.18 -14.68 3.83
CA THR A 82 12.77 -13.91 2.64
C THR A 82 12.50 -14.83 1.45
N ILE A 83 11.63 -14.42 0.52
CA ILE A 83 11.36 -15.14 -0.74
C ILE A 83 11.82 -14.29 -1.93
N PRO A 84 12.23 -14.87 -3.07
CA PRO A 84 12.55 -14.07 -4.24
C PRO A 84 11.32 -13.27 -4.71
N TYR A 85 11.55 -12.05 -5.20
CA TYR A 85 10.52 -11.32 -5.95
C TYR A 85 10.19 -12.08 -7.25
N PRO A 86 8.94 -12.02 -7.75
CA PRO A 86 8.57 -12.68 -8.99
C PRO A 86 9.32 -12.08 -10.19
N ASP A 87 9.50 -12.90 -11.23
CA ASP A 87 9.91 -12.42 -12.55
C ASP A 87 8.85 -11.46 -13.14
N PRO A 88 9.19 -10.62 -14.14
CA PRO A 88 8.22 -9.77 -14.83
C PRO A 88 7.03 -10.58 -15.38
N PRO A 89 5.85 -9.96 -15.52
CA PRO A 89 4.67 -10.66 -16.02
C PRO A 89 4.93 -11.19 -17.44
N SER A 90 4.39 -12.37 -17.76
CA SER A 90 4.62 -13.01 -19.06
C SER A 90 3.95 -12.28 -20.23
N SER A 91 2.97 -11.42 -19.92
CA SER A 91 2.23 -10.56 -20.81
C SER A 91 1.70 -9.36 -20.01
N PHE A 92 1.30 -8.29 -20.69
CA PHE A 92 0.78 -7.07 -20.07
C PHE A 92 -0.74 -6.96 -20.26
N ASP A 93 -1.44 -8.08 -20.11
CA ASP A 93 -2.89 -8.11 -19.97
C ASP A 93 -3.28 -8.08 -18.48
N ASP A 94 -4.50 -7.64 -18.18
CA ASP A 94 -4.97 -7.40 -16.81
C ASP A 94 -4.78 -8.61 -15.88
N GLU A 95 -4.99 -9.83 -16.38
CA GLU A 95 -4.86 -11.06 -15.59
C GLU A 95 -3.39 -11.32 -15.22
N ALA A 96 -2.49 -11.26 -16.20
CA ALA A 96 -1.06 -11.45 -15.97
C ALA A 96 -0.44 -10.35 -15.08
N VAL A 97 -0.87 -9.10 -15.25
CA VAL A 97 -0.41 -7.97 -14.43
C VAL A 97 -0.91 -8.12 -12.99
N LEU A 98 -2.18 -8.50 -12.79
CA LEU A 98 -2.75 -8.70 -11.46
C LEU A 98 -2.06 -9.85 -10.72
N ASP A 99 -1.86 -11.00 -11.37
CA ASP A 99 -1.14 -12.14 -10.79
C ASP A 99 0.30 -11.78 -10.37
N TYR A 100 0.98 -10.99 -11.20
CA TYR A 100 2.32 -10.46 -10.89
C TYR A 100 2.27 -9.51 -9.68
N VAL A 101 1.35 -8.55 -9.65
CA VAL A 101 1.25 -7.55 -8.58
C VAL A 101 0.92 -8.19 -7.23
N GLU A 102 0.01 -9.16 -7.19
CA GLU A 102 -0.31 -9.90 -5.94
C GLU A 102 0.91 -10.69 -5.44
N SER A 103 1.62 -11.39 -6.32
CA SER A 103 2.83 -12.13 -5.97
C SER A 103 3.97 -11.20 -5.53
N PHE A 104 4.08 -10.05 -6.19
CA PHE A 104 5.09 -9.04 -5.89
C PHE A 104 4.83 -8.41 -4.52
N GLU A 105 3.60 -8.02 -4.20
CA GLU A 105 3.28 -7.42 -2.89
C GLU A 105 3.42 -8.45 -1.75
N ALA A 106 3.10 -9.72 -1.99
CA ALA A 106 3.39 -10.79 -1.02
C ALA A 106 4.89 -10.87 -0.68
N ALA A 107 5.76 -10.80 -1.70
CA ALA A 107 7.21 -10.75 -1.50
C ALA A 107 7.64 -9.45 -0.83
N TYR A 108 7.12 -8.30 -1.27
CA TYR A 108 7.43 -6.98 -0.72
C TYR A 108 7.13 -6.90 0.77
N VAL A 109 5.91 -7.28 1.19
CA VAL A 109 5.48 -7.31 2.60
C VAL A 109 6.38 -8.21 3.43
N ARG A 110 6.79 -9.34 2.87
CA ARG A 110 7.66 -10.29 3.55
C ARG A 110 9.07 -9.75 3.73
N HIS A 111 9.64 -9.13 2.71
CA HIS A 111 10.93 -8.45 2.83
C HIS A 111 10.86 -7.27 3.78
N ASP A 112 9.85 -6.42 3.69
CA ASP A 112 9.63 -5.28 4.58
C ASP A 112 9.61 -5.73 6.05
N ALA A 113 8.77 -6.71 6.38
CA ALA A 113 8.62 -7.26 7.71
C ALA A 113 9.92 -7.89 8.26
N ILE A 114 10.71 -8.55 7.41
CA ILE A 114 11.89 -9.29 7.81
C ILE A 114 13.14 -8.41 7.83
N CYS A 115 13.34 -7.55 6.83
CA CYS A 115 14.56 -6.78 6.64
C CYS A 115 14.64 -5.59 7.60
N GLU A 116 13.51 -4.95 7.92
CA GLU A 116 13.48 -3.80 8.85
C GLU A 116 13.47 -4.20 10.33
N SER A 117 13.17 -5.47 10.63
CA SER A 117 13.06 -5.96 12.00
C SER A 117 14.41 -6.34 12.61
N SER A 118 14.61 -5.90 13.87
CA SER A 118 15.64 -6.41 14.77
C SER A 118 15.22 -7.70 15.48
N ASP A 119 13.92 -7.99 15.52
CA ASP A 119 13.36 -9.19 16.15
C ASP A 119 13.42 -10.39 15.19
N ALA A 120 13.46 -11.59 15.77
CA ALA A 120 13.34 -12.84 15.03
C ALA A 120 11.88 -13.06 14.63
N ILE A 121 11.54 -12.79 13.37
CA ILE A 121 10.19 -12.96 12.85
C ILE A 121 9.89 -14.44 12.69
N LEU A 122 8.82 -14.93 13.32
CA LEU A 122 8.40 -16.33 13.22
C LEU A 122 7.41 -16.55 12.08
N GLU A 123 6.51 -15.58 11.87
CA GLU A 123 5.47 -15.68 10.85
C GLU A 123 5.24 -14.31 10.20
N VAL A 124 5.18 -14.33 8.88
CA VAL A 124 4.67 -13.22 8.06
C VAL A 124 3.36 -13.68 7.46
N ALA A 125 2.29 -12.96 7.74
CA ALA A 125 1.00 -13.23 7.11
C ALA A 125 0.78 -12.24 5.95
N TYR A 126 0.05 -12.70 4.94
CA TYR A 126 -0.39 -11.90 3.80
C TYR A 126 -1.71 -12.44 3.29
N SER A 127 -2.70 -11.57 3.11
CA SER A 127 -4.01 -11.91 2.55
C SER A 127 -4.58 -10.72 1.80
N VAL A 128 -4.98 -10.95 0.55
CA VAL A 128 -5.71 -9.98 -0.27
C VAL A 128 -7.21 -10.13 0.00
N GLU A 129 -7.91 -9.02 0.25
CA GLU A 129 -9.37 -8.98 0.36
C GLU A 129 -10.00 -8.51 -0.95
N ASN A 130 -9.38 -7.56 -1.64
CA ASN A 130 -9.83 -7.08 -2.93
C ASN A 130 -8.63 -6.75 -3.84
N SER A 131 -8.74 -7.09 -5.12
CA SER A 131 -7.81 -6.69 -6.16
C SER A 131 -8.58 -6.27 -7.40
N GLU A 132 -8.16 -5.17 -8.02
CA GLU A 132 -8.83 -4.61 -9.20
C GLU A 132 -7.79 -4.00 -10.14
N ALA A 133 -7.79 -4.45 -11.40
CA ALA A 133 -7.08 -3.78 -12.47
C ALA A 133 -7.90 -2.57 -12.93
N LEU A 134 -7.23 -1.45 -13.10
CA LEU A 134 -7.81 -0.16 -13.45
C LEU A 134 -7.13 0.33 -14.72
N ASP A 135 -7.94 0.65 -15.72
CA ASP A 135 -7.45 1.28 -16.95
C ASP A 135 -6.99 2.70 -16.64
N LEU A 136 -5.68 2.95 -16.73
CA LEU A 136 -5.16 4.30 -16.87
C LEU A 136 -5.25 4.69 -18.34
N ASP A 137 -5.56 5.96 -18.62
CA ASP A 137 -5.39 6.49 -19.97
C ASP A 137 -3.89 6.37 -20.33
N GLY A 138 -3.50 5.40 -21.17
CA GLY A 138 -2.09 5.17 -21.51
C GLY A 138 -1.75 3.69 -21.78
N GLU A 139 -0.45 3.38 -21.77
CA GLU A 139 0.11 2.03 -21.97
C GLU A 139 0.36 1.28 -20.65
N ALA A 140 0.16 1.93 -19.49
CA ALA A 140 0.34 1.33 -18.17
C ALA A 140 -0.99 0.80 -17.60
N THR A 141 -0.96 -0.38 -16.99
CA THR A 141 -2.08 -0.93 -16.21
C THR A 141 -1.91 -0.53 -14.76
N ALA A 142 -2.95 0.06 -14.16
CA ALA A 142 -2.97 0.25 -12.71
C ALA A 142 -3.58 -0.96 -12.00
N VAL A 143 -3.07 -1.30 -10.83
CA VAL A 143 -3.66 -2.34 -9.97
C VAL A 143 -3.83 -1.80 -8.57
N TYR A 144 -5.06 -1.85 -8.06
CA TYR A 144 -5.37 -1.60 -6.67
C TYR A 144 -5.40 -2.92 -5.89
N LEU A 145 -4.71 -2.99 -4.75
CA LEU A 145 -4.83 -4.08 -3.78
C LEU A 145 -5.30 -3.56 -2.43
N TYR A 146 -6.32 -4.19 -1.86
CA TYR A 146 -6.70 -4.08 -0.46
C TYR A 146 -6.30 -5.37 0.26
N TYR A 147 -5.34 -5.29 1.17
CA TYR A 147 -4.75 -6.48 1.79
C TYR A 147 -4.40 -6.24 3.26
N ALA A 148 -4.29 -7.33 4.01
CA ALA A 148 -3.67 -7.35 5.33
C ALA A 148 -2.35 -8.12 5.24
N GLY A 149 -1.25 -7.52 5.73
CA GLY A 149 0.05 -8.17 5.65
C GLY A 149 1.14 -7.53 6.51
N GLY A 150 2.06 -8.37 7.00
CA GLY A 150 3.18 -7.99 7.86
C GLY A 150 3.62 -9.14 8.76
N ALA A 151 4.57 -8.89 9.65
CA ALA A 151 4.94 -9.85 10.68
C ALA A 151 3.77 -10.04 11.68
N SER A 152 3.19 -11.23 11.71
CA SER A 152 2.09 -11.58 12.62
C SER A 152 2.58 -12.17 13.93
N SER A 153 3.81 -12.70 13.96
CA SER A 153 4.47 -13.13 15.19
C SER A 153 5.99 -13.07 15.10
N GLY A 154 6.63 -12.91 16.25
CA GLY A 154 8.08 -12.83 16.36
C GLY A 154 8.57 -13.03 17.79
N VAL A 155 9.88 -12.92 17.96
CA VAL A 155 10.58 -13.08 19.23
C VAL A 155 11.57 -11.95 19.38
N THR A 156 11.48 -11.23 20.51
CA THR A 156 12.44 -10.17 20.82
C THR A 156 13.83 -10.72 21.15
N GLU A 157 14.85 -9.87 21.24
CA GLU A 157 16.20 -10.26 21.66
C GLU A 157 16.24 -10.95 23.04
N ASP A 158 15.27 -10.65 23.92
CA ASP A 158 15.14 -11.28 25.25
C ASP A 158 14.41 -12.65 25.20
N GLY A 159 14.06 -13.14 24.01
CA GLY A 159 13.35 -14.41 23.83
C GLY A 159 11.85 -14.33 24.14
N ILE A 160 11.27 -13.13 24.18
CA ILE A 160 9.85 -12.92 24.47
C ILE A 160 9.04 -13.03 23.17
N GLU A 161 8.14 -14.01 23.10
CA GLU A 161 7.21 -14.17 21.98
C GLU A 161 6.19 -13.02 21.96
N TRP A 162 5.94 -12.47 20.78
CA TRP A 162 4.88 -11.52 20.52
C TRP A 162 4.03 -11.96 19.33
N ALA A 163 2.79 -11.47 19.30
CA ALA A 163 1.87 -11.62 18.19
C ALA A 163 1.21 -10.27 17.91
N ALA A 164 0.92 -10.01 16.63
CA ALA A 164 0.31 -8.78 16.17
C ALA A 164 -0.95 -9.09 15.34
N ASP A 165 -2.00 -8.30 15.57
CA ASP A 165 -3.15 -8.27 14.69
C ASP A 165 -2.82 -7.36 13.49
N LEU A 166 -3.07 -7.84 12.29
CA LEU A 166 -2.80 -7.10 11.05
C LEU A 166 -4.08 -6.39 10.59
N GLY A 167 -3.97 -5.08 10.40
CA GLY A 167 -5.00 -4.27 9.76
C GLY A 167 -4.94 -4.38 8.24
N PHE A 168 -6.08 -4.11 7.59
CA PHE A 168 -6.12 -3.96 6.13
C PHE A 168 -5.65 -2.58 5.71
N ARG A 169 -4.95 -2.52 4.59
CA ARG A 169 -4.41 -1.30 3.97
C ARG A 169 -4.50 -1.39 2.44
N GLY A 170 -4.49 -0.22 1.79
CA GLY A 170 -4.55 -0.10 0.33
C GLY A 170 -3.19 0.23 -0.27
N VAL A 171 -2.90 -0.36 -1.42
CA VAL A 171 -1.74 -0.01 -2.26
C VAL A 171 -2.19 0.05 -3.71
N VAL A 172 -1.59 0.96 -4.48
CA VAL A 172 -1.76 1.04 -5.93
C VAL A 172 -0.43 0.79 -6.61
N TYR A 173 -0.51 0.12 -7.75
CA TYR A 173 0.61 -0.14 -8.63
C TYR A 173 0.33 0.46 -9.99
N GLY A 174 1.39 0.95 -10.64
CA GLY A 174 1.43 1.11 -12.09
C GLY A 174 2.38 0.06 -12.65
N VAL A 175 1.99 -0.62 -13.72
CA VAL A 175 2.81 -1.62 -14.41
C VAL A 175 2.78 -1.40 -15.91
N ASP A 176 3.94 -1.40 -16.55
CA ASP A 176 4.11 -1.36 -18.00
C ASP A 176 5.29 -2.26 -18.42
N GLU A 177 5.62 -2.27 -19.72
CA GLU A 177 6.72 -3.08 -20.25
C GLU A 177 8.11 -2.73 -19.68
N THR A 178 8.25 -1.61 -18.97
CA THR A 178 9.53 -1.09 -18.49
C THR A 178 9.74 -1.24 -16.99
N GLY A 179 8.67 -1.40 -16.20
CA GLY A 179 8.80 -1.58 -14.76
C GLY A 179 7.50 -1.56 -13.97
N THR A 180 7.66 -1.34 -12.67
CA THR A 180 6.56 -1.31 -11.71
C THR A 180 6.77 -0.21 -10.70
N ALA A 181 5.75 0.63 -10.51
CA ALA A 181 5.68 1.64 -9.47
C ALA A 181 4.68 1.22 -8.38
N ARG A 182 4.92 1.65 -7.14
CA ARG A 182 4.10 1.33 -5.97
C ARG A 182 3.84 2.60 -5.15
N ALA A 183 2.59 2.82 -4.76
CA ALA A 183 2.20 3.88 -3.84
C ALA A 183 1.18 3.39 -2.81
N GLN A 184 1.29 3.89 -1.57
CA GLN A 184 0.34 3.56 -0.51
C GLN A 184 -0.91 4.44 -0.63
N VAL A 185 -2.08 3.85 -0.42
CA VAL A 185 -3.33 4.61 -0.35
C VAL A 185 -3.53 5.12 1.08
N PRO A 186 -3.80 6.42 1.30
CA PRO A 186 -4.03 6.96 2.64
C PRO A 186 -5.20 6.29 3.38
N ASP A 187 -5.00 5.94 4.65
CA ASP A 187 -5.96 5.21 5.52
C ASP A 187 -7.34 5.89 5.67
N GLU A 188 -7.44 7.20 5.45
CA GLU A 188 -8.68 7.97 5.61
C GLU A 188 -9.69 7.74 4.46
N GLN A 189 -9.27 7.08 3.38
CA GLN A 189 -10.12 6.73 2.25
C GLN A 189 -10.72 5.34 2.48
N GLY A 190 -11.94 5.29 3.03
CA GLY A 190 -12.76 4.07 3.00
C GLY A 190 -12.95 3.65 1.55
N ALA A 191 -12.16 2.68 1.10
CA ALA A 191 -11.79 2.51 -0.30
C ALA A 191 -12.97 2.04 -1.17
N ASP A 192 -13.60 2.98 -1.87
CA ASP A 192 -14.24 2.66 -3.15
C ASP A 192 -13.14 2.75 -4.22
N PRO A 193 -12.69 1.63 -4.81
CA PRO A 193 -11.63 1.63 -5.84
C PRO A 193 -11.95 2.58 -7.00
N ARG A 194 -13.24 2.78 -7.28
CA ARG A 194 -13.70 3.69 -8.35
C ARG A 194 -13.45 5.16 -8.04
N GLY A 195 -13.34 5.54 -6.77
CA GLY A 195 -12.95 6.89 -6.36
C GLY A 195 -11.43 7.11 -6.38
N LEU A 196 -10.64 6.04 -6.53
CA LEU A 196 -9.18 6.12 -6.62
C LEU A 196 -8.73 6.41 -8.04
N VAL A 197 -9.48 6.02 -9.07
CA VAL A 197 -9.09 6.17 -10.49
C VAL A 197 -8.63 7.59 -10.82
N GLU A 198 -9.36 8.60 -10.35
CA GLU A 198 -9.02 10.02 -10.58
C GLU A 198 -7.78 10.49 -9.80
N GLN A 199 -7.41 9.78 -8.73
CA GLN A 199 -6.25 10.09 -7.88
C GLN A 199 -5.02 9.23 -8.22
N LEU A 200 -5.16 8.19 -9.05
CA LEU A 200 -4.07 7.27 -9.37
C LEU A 200 -2.83 7.97 -9.92
N PRO A 201 -2.92 8.92 -10.88
CA PRO A 201 -1.74 9.61 -11.38
C PRO A 201 -0.95 10.30 -10.26
N GLU A 202 -1.64 11.07 -9.41
CA GLU A 202 -1.03 11.78 -8.29
C GLU A 202 -0.44 10.82 -7.24
N LEU A 203 -1.13 9.71 -6.95
CA LEU A 203 -0.61 8.68 -6.04
C LEU A 203 0.66 8.03 -6.59
N LEU A 204 0.71 7.75 -7.90
CA LEU A 204 1.88 7.16 -8.53
C LEU A 204 3.04 8.17 -8.61
N ASP A 205 2.76 9.46 -8.82
CA ASP A 205 3.77 10.54 -8.78
C ASP A 205 4.47 10.58 -7.39
N ASP A 206 3.70 10.43 -6.31
CA ASP A 206 4.19 10.35 -4.93
C ASP A 206 4.75 8.95 -4.56
N GLY A 207 4.66 8.00 -5.49
CA GLY A 207 5.04 6.61 -5.32
C GLY A 207 6.54 6.37 -5.42
N LYS A 208 6.90 5.10 -5.64
CA LYS A 208 8.28 4.66 -5.84
C LYS A 208 8.34 3.63 -6.96
N LEU A 209 9.35 3.72 -7.81
CA LEU A 209 9.76 2.62 -8.67
C LEU A 209 10.21 1.44 -7.79
N VAL A 210 9.62 0.26 -7.96
CA VAL A 210 9.92 -0.95 -7.19
C VAL A 210 10.43 -2.11 -8.04
N ALA A 211 10.30 -2.03 -9.37
CA ALA A 211 10.94 -2.96 -10.30
C ALA A 211 11.20 -2.31 -11.66
N THR A 212 12.22 -2.79 -12.36
CA THR A 212 12.52 -2.47 -13.76
C THR A 212 12.59 -3.75 -14.58
N PHE A 213 12.12 -3.70 -15.82
CA PHE A 213 12.13 -4.80 -16.78
C PHE A 213 13.13 -4.54 -17.92
N GLU A 214 13.47 -5.59 -18.68
CA GLU A 214 14.44 -5.58 -19.80
C GLU A 214 13.79 -5.86 -21.16
#